data_AF-A0A399DTM1-F1
#
_entry.id   AF-A0A399DTM1-F1
#
_cell.length_a   1.000
_cell.length_b   1.000
_cell.length_c   1.000
_cell.angle_alpha   90.00
_cell.angle_beta   90.00
_cell.angle_gamma   90.00
#
_symmetry.space_group_name_H-M   'P 1'
#
loop_
_entity.id
_entity.type
_entity.pdbx_description
1 polymer ?
#
loop_
_entity_poly.entity_id
_entity_poly.type
_entity_poly.pdbx_seq_one_letter_code
_entity_poly.pdbx_strand_id
1 'polypeptide(L)' 'MRPKVIALIVRIWQGSDGVLKASVRPSHGGPTQYFSSLEALKQYLEQTQERIEINTDPTKGLR' A
#
# COMPACT_ATOMS: atom_id res chain seq x y z
N MET A 1 4.99 -18.44 -10.66
CA MET A 1 4.54 -17.09 -11.04
C MET A 1 5.67 -16.11 -10.78
N ARG A 2 5.95 -15.16 -11.69
CA ARG A 2 6.93 -14.10 -11.39
C ARG A 2 6.31 -13.13 -10.37
N PRO A 3 7.06 -12.65 -9.36
CA PRO A 3 6.54 -11.64 -8.44
C PRO A 3 6.06 -10.43 -9.22
N LYS A 4 4.79 -10.07 -9.08
CA LYS A 4 4.22 -8.90 -9.74
C LYS A 4 4.64 -7.68 -8.92
N VAL A 5 5.68 -6.99 -9.40
CA VAL A 5 6.17 -5.76 -8.78
C VAL A 5 5.08 -4.69 -8.86
N ILE A 6 4.60 -4.22 -7.71
CA ILE A 6 3.65 -3.11 -7.64
C ILE A 6 4.44 -1.86 -7.27
N ALA A 7 4.61 -0.95 -8.23
CA ALA A 7 5.20 0.35 -7.97
C ALA A 7 4.13 1.34 -7.49
N LEU A 8 4.33 1.90 -6.30
CA LEU A 8 3.45 2.88 -5.65
C LEU A 8 4.13 4.25 -5.61
N ILE A 9 3.35 5.31 -5.81
CA ILE A 9 3.76 6.69 -5.59
C ILE A 9 3.19 7.12 -4.24
N VAL A 10 4.07 7.40 -3.28
CA VAL A 10 3.72 7.91 -1.96
C VAL A 10 4.01 9.41 -1.92
N ARG A 11 3.05 10.20 -1.46
CA ARG A 11 3.24 11.63 -1.15
C ARG A 11 3.02 11.83 0.34
N ILE A 12 3.91 12.58 0.98
CA ILE A 12 3.84 12.94 2.39
C ILE A 12 3.89 14.46 2.47
N TRP A 13 3.01 15.06 3.27
CA TRP A 13 2.99 16.50 3.49
C TRP A 13 2.52 16.82 4.90
N GLN A 14 2.92 17.98 5.42
CA GLN A 14 2.39 18.51 6.67
C GLN A 14 1.08 19.25 6.41
N GLY A 15 0.03 18.90 7.14
CA GLY A 15 -1.23 19.63 7.14
C GLY A 15 -1.14 20.96 7.87
N SER A 16 -2.16 21.80 7.70
CA SER A 16 -2.29 23.08 8.41
C SER A 16 -2.40 22.94 9.93
N ASP A 17 -2.75 21.74 10.40
CA ASP A 17 -2.79 21.30 11.79
C ASP A 17 -1.42 20.84 12.33
N GLY A 18 -0.35 20.90 11.51
CA GLY A 18 0.97 20.41 11.86
C GLY A 18 1.12 18.89 11.75
N VAL A 19 0.05 18.15 11.42
CA VAL A 19 0.02 16.68 11.35
C VAL A 19 0.53 16.22 9.97
N LEU A 20 1.40 15.20 9.96
CA LEU A 20 1.85 14.58 8.71
C LEU A 20 0.76 13.69 8.12
N LYS A 21 0.35 14.02 6.91
CA LYS A 21 -0.64 13.31 6.10
C LYS A 21 0.05 12.64 4.93
N ALA A 22 -0.59 11.63 4.36
CA ALA A 22 -0.03 10.94 3.21
C ALA A 22 -1.09 10.54 2.19
N SER A 23 -0.64 10.26 0.98
CA SER A 23 -1.46 9.60 -0.04
C SER A 23 -0.64 8.57 -0.81
N VAL A 24 -1.31 7.52 -1.26
CA VAL A 24 -0.73 6.46 -2.08
C VAL A 24 -1.53 6.33 -3.36
N ARG A 25 -0.85 6.18 -4.49
CA ARG A 25 -1.47 5.76 -5.75
C ARG A 25 -0.60 4.77 -6.51
N PRO A 26 -1.18 3.84 -7.28
CA PRO A 26 -0.40 3.03 -8.22
C PRO A 26 0.28 3.91 -9.27
N SER A 27 1.53 3.59 -9.59
CA SER A 27 2.29 4.29 -10.65
C SER A 27 1.66 4.12 -12.04
N HIS A 28 1.02 2.98 -12.30
CA HIS A 28 0.37 2.64 -13.56
C HIS A 28 -1.04 3.24 -13.74
N GLY A 29 -1.47 4.10 -12.80
CA GLY A 29 -2.81 4.67 -12.78
C GLY A 29 -3.76 3.90 -11.85
N GLY A 30 -4.73 4.61 -11.28
CA GLY A 30 -5.67 4.08 -10.31
C GLY A 30 -6.11 5.12 -9.27
N PRO A 31 -7.01 4.73 -8.36
CA PRO A 31 -7.49 5.64 -7.32
C PRO A 31 -6.35 6.01 -6.37
N THR A 32 -6.37 7.27 -5.93
CA THR A 32 -5.48 7.75 -4.86
C THR A 32 -6.17 7.51 -3.52
N GLN A 33 -5.48 6.84 -2.61
CA GLN A 33 -5.90 6.69 -1.22
C GLN A 33 -5.22 7.73 -0.36
N TYR A 34 -5.97 8.33 0.56
CA TYR A 34 -5.51 9.37 1.46
C TYR A 34 -5.49 8.82 2.89
N PHE A 35 -4.47 9.22 3.65
CA PHE A 35 -4.22 8.79 5.01
C PHE A 35 -4.03 10.01 5.90
N SER A 36 -4.75 10.04 7.02
CA SER A 36 -4.71 11.12 8.00
C SER A 36 -3.45 11.09 8.89
N SER A 37 -2.71 9.98 8.89
CA SER A 37 -1.46 9.82 9.65
C SER A 37 -0.50 8.87 8.94
N LEU A 38 0.78 8.93 9.31
CA LEU A 38 1.78 7.97 8.82
C LEU A 38 1.59 6.56 9.38
N GLU A 39 0.96 6.43 10.55
CA GLU A 39 0.64 5.12 11.14
C GLU A 39 -0.43 4.40 10.30
N ALA A 40 -1.47 5.11 9.87
CA ALA A 40 -2.49 4.55 8.97
C ALA A 40 -1.88 4.12 7.62
N LEU A 41 -0.95 4.93 7.08
CA LEU A 41 -0.20 4.56 5.88
C LEU A 41 0.61 3.27 6.10
N LYS A 42 1.35 3.19 7.22
CA LYS A 42 2.17 2.01 7.55
C LYS A 42 1.32 0.75 7.62
N GLN A 43 0.23 0.77 8.38
CA GLN A 43 -0.68 -0.38 8.53
C GLN A 43 -1.23 -0.83 7.18
N TYR A 44 -1.59 0.11 6.31
CA TYR A 44 -2.06 -0.20 4.96
C TYR A 44 -0.98 -0.91 4.13
N LEU A 45 0.27 -0.44 4.17
CA LEU A 45 1.37 -1.05 3.42
C LEU A 45 1.69 -2.47 3.93
N GLU A 46 1.69 -2.68 5.25
CA GLU A 46 1.90 -3.99 5.87
C GLU A 46 0.80 -4.98 5.47
N GLN A 47 -0.47 -4.59 5.57
CA GLN A 47 -1.60 -5.44 5.15
C GLN A 47 -1.57 -5.73 3.64
N THR A 48 -1.16 -4.75 2.83
CA THR A 48 -1.07 -4.92 1.38
C THR A 48 0.04 -5.90 1.02
N GLN A 49 1.19 -5.83 1.69
CA GLN A 49 2.27 -6.79 1.53
C GLN A 49 1.83 -8.21 1.91
N GLU A 50 1.20 -8.39 3.08
CA GLU A 50 0.72 -9.69 3.55
C GLU A 50 -0.27 -10.33 2.56
N ARG A 51 -1.22 -9.54 2.03
CA ARG A 51 -2.18 -10.03 1.03
C ARG A 51 -1.52 -10.45 -0.27
N ILE A 52 -0.44 -9.78 -0.69
CA ILE A 52 0.31 -10.16 -1.88
C ILE A 52 1.02 -11.49 -1.61
N GLU A 53 1.70 -11.61 -0.47
CA GLU A 53 2.42 -12.83 -0.08
C GLU A 53 1.48 -14.04 -0.02
N ILE A 54 0.31 -13.91 0.63
CA ILE A 54 -0.71 -14.97 0.72
C ILE A 54 -1.20 -15.41 -0.67
N ASN A 55 -1.44 -14.48 -1.59
CA ASN A 55 -1.95 -14.79 -2.93
C ASN A 55 -0.87 -15.34 -3.88
N THR A 56 0.41 -15.14 -3.57
CA THR A 56 1.53 -15.67 -4.36
C THR A 56 2.01 -17.04 -3.89
N ASP A 57 1.50 -17.56 -2.78
CA ASP A 57 1.85 -18.90 -2.28
C ASP A 57 1.10 -19.99 -3.06
N PRO A 58 1.78 -20.79 -3.91
CA PRO A 58 1.13 -21.78 -4.77
C PRO A 58 0.64 -23.02 -4.00
N THR A 59 0.91 -23.15 -2.69
CA THR A 59 0.53 -24.33 -1.91
C THR A 59 -0.88 -24.28 -1.33
N LYS A 60 -1.54 -23.12 -1.29
CA LYS A 60 -2.90 -22.97 -0.74
C LYS A 60 -4.05 -23.42 -1.66
N GLY A 61 -3.75 -23.77 -2.92
CA GLY A 61 -4.74 -24.24 -3.90
C GLY A 61 -4.74 -25.75 -4.17
N LEU A 62 -3.87 -26.53 -3.49
CA LEU A 62 -3.77 -27.98 -3.64
C LEU A 62 -4.19 -28.67 -2.33
N ARG A 63 -5.48 -28.61 -2.02
CA ARG A 63 -6.16 -29.55 -1.12
C ARG A 63 -7.43 -30.04 -1.79
#